data_AF-L1IF23-F1
#
_entry.id   AF-L1IF23-F1
#
_cell.length_a   1.000
_cell.length_b   1.000
_cell.length_c   1.000
_cell.angle_alpha   90.00
_cell.angle_beta   90.00
_cell.angle_gamma   90.00
#
_symmetry.space_group_name_H-M   'P 1'
#
loop_
_entity.id
_entity.type
_entity.pdbx_description
1 polymer ?
#
loop_
_entity_poly.entity_id
_entity_poly.type
_entity_poly.pdbx_seq_one_letter_code
_entity_poly.pdbx_strand_id
1 'polypeptide(L)'
;MEESENLQEGCWFCRYCSSDCSYMQAVLDFIRDSALLMSEEEIVAQVHENLLAQWPDCGMTREGVKLHIHSHMVCPNMVAARSIREMSRIAAEVRECVVSVDQETGHRCVDEKMAKLYLSFMGSINGVLKGDGKRGVMDTGKKKTG
;
A
#
# COMPACT_ATOMS: atom_id res chain seq x y z
N MET A 1 -22.30 9.67 3.44
CA MET A 1 -20.87 9.49 3.81
C MET A 1 -20.76 9.16 5.31
N GLU A 2 -21.73 8.43 5.87
CA GLU A 2 -21.86 8.14 7.32
C GLU A 2 -21.66 6.65 7.65
N GLU A 3 -21.45 5.77 6.66
CA GLU A 3 -21.23 4.34 6.89
C GLU A 3 -19.78 3.99 7.28
N SER A 4 -18.84 4.95 7.23
CA SER A 4 -17.42 4.70 7.51
C SER A 4 -17.08 4.67 9.00
N GLU A 5 -17.88 5.26 9.88
CA GLU A 5 -17.53 5.40 11.30
C GLU A 5 -17.78 4.09 12.09
N ASN A 6 -18.79 3.31 11.70
CA ASN A 6 -19.14 2.05 12.40
C ASN A 6 -18.14 0.91 12.19
N LEU A 7 -17.34 0.92 11.12
CA LEU A 7 -16.36 -0.14 10.83
C LEU A 7 -15.09 -0.02 11.69
N GLN A 8 -14.74 1.19 12.15
CA GLN A 8 -13.56 1.39 12.98
C GLN A 8 -13.73 0.84 14.41
N GLU A 9 -14.95 0.88 14.96
CA GLU A 9 -15.23 0.40 16.33
C GLU A 9 -15.07 -1.12 16.49
N GLY A 10 -15.14 -1.87 15.38
CA GLY A 10 -14.94 -3.32 15.34
C GLY A 10 -13.49 -3.77 15.14
N CYS A 11 -12.59 -2.88 14.73
CA CYS A 11 -11.22 -3.27 14.40
C CYS A 11 -10.36 -3.32 15.66
N TRP A 12 -9.86 -4.52 15.99
CA TRP A 12 -8.99 -4.74 17.14
C TRP A 12 -7.77 -3.81 17.12
N PHE A 13 -7.10 -3.65 15.98
CA PHE A 13 -5.95 -2.73 15.87
C PHE A 13 -6.33 -1.28 16.19
N CYS A 14 -7.44 -0.79 15.63
CA CYS A 14 -7.89 0.60 15.85
C CYS A 14 -8.17 0.89 17.33
N ARG A 15 -8.65 -0.10 18.09
CA ARG A 15 -8.86 0.02 19.54
C ARG A 15 -7.55 0.23 20.31
N TYR A 16 -6.44 -0.34 19.82
CA TYR A 16 -5.13 -0.19 20.45
C TYR A 16 -4.30 0.96 19.86
N CYS A 17 -4.64 1.48 18.68
CA CYS A 17 -3.97 2.65 18.10
C CYS A 17 -4.07 3.91 19.00
N SER A 18 -5.15 4.04 19.78
CA SER A 18 -5.36 5.12 20.74
C SER A 18 -4.85 4.81 22.15
N SER A 19 -4.36 3.59 22.38
CA SER A 19 -3.80 3.20 23.67
C SER A 19 -2.33 3.64 23.78
N ASP A 20 -1.87 3.97 25.01
CA ASP A 20 -0.46 4.29 25.31
C ASP A 20 0.47 3.04 25.23
N CYS A 21 0.10 2.02 24.46
CA CYS A 21 0.88 0.82 24.28
C CYS A 21 2.06 1.08 23.33
N SER A 22 3.26 1.23 23.89
CA SER A 22 4.49 1.43 23.13
C SER A 22 4.77 0.33 22.10
N TYR A 23 4.45 -0.92 22.42
CA TYR A 23 4.60 -2.03 21.48
C TYR A 23 3.68 -1.89 20.26
N MET A 24 2.42 -1.48 20.45
CA MET A 24 1.50 -1.27 19.33
C MET A 24 1.99 -0.14 18.43
N GLN A 25 2.52 0.93 19.00
CA GLN A 25 3.12 2.00 18.21
C GLN A 25 4.30 1.50 17.38
N ALA A 26 5.18 0.67 17.95
CA ALA A 26 6.28 0.07 17.21
C ALA A 26 5.79 -0.82 16.04
N VAL A 27 4.69 -1.56 16.22
CA VAL A 27 4.07 -2.33 15.13
C VAL A 27 3.51 -1.41 14.04
N LEU A 28 2.85 -0.31 14.41
CA LEU A 28 2.31 0.66 13.45
C LEU A 28 3.40 1.44 12.72
N ASP A 29 4.51 1.75 13.40
CA ASP A 29 5.71 2.33 12.80
C ASP A 29 6.33 1.33 11.80
N PHE A 30 6.50 0.07 12.20
CA PHE A 30 7.00 -0.98 11.31
C PHE A 30 6.16 -1.12 10.03
N ILE A 31 4.83 -1.10 10.13
CA ILE A 31 3.95 -1.17 8.95
C ILE A 31 4.17 0.03 8.04
N ARG A 32 4.28 1.24 8.61
CA ARG A 32 4.48 2.48 7.84
C ARG A 32 5.81 2.50 7.12
N ASP A 33 6.88 2.08 7.79
CA ASP A 33 8.24 2.10 7.25
C ASP A 33 8.44 0.99 6.21
N SER A 34 7.80 -0.16 6.41
CA SER A 34 7.89 -1.31 5.50
C SER A 34 7.02 -1.20 4.26
N ALA A 35 6.05 -0.26 4.24
CA ALA A 35 5.05 -0.12 3.19
C ALA A 35 5.63 -0.11 1.77
N LEU A 36 6.74 0.61 1.56
CA LEU A 36 7.38 0.75 0.25
C LEU A 36 8.41 -0.34 -0.05
N LEU A 37 8.84 -1.10 0.96
CA LEU A 37 9.97 -2.03 0.87
C LEU A 37 9.53 -3.50 0.79
N MET A 38 8.38 -3.82 1.36
CA MET A 38 7.88 -5.20 1.49
C MET A 38 6.51 -5.33 0.86
N SER A 39 6.09 -6.55 0.50
CA SER A 39 4.72 -6.81 0.06
C SER A 39 3.72 -6.72 1.22
N GLU A 40 2.42 -6.49 0.93
CA GLU A 40 1.38 -6.42 1.97
C GLU A 40 1.29 -7.74 2.75
N GLU A 41 1.40 -8.86 2.05
CA GLU A 41 1.32 -10.20 2.64
C GLU A 41 2.48 -10.49 3.59
N GLU A 42 3.69 -10.03 3.27
CA GLU A 42 4.84 -10.17 4.17
C GLU A 42 4.68 -9.30 5.41
N ILE A 43 4.22 -8.06 5.25
CA ILE A 43 3.92 -7.18 6.40
C ILE A 43 2.85 -7.82 7.27
N VAL A 44 1.76 -8.32 6.67
CA VAL A 44 0.68 -8.98 7.40
C VAL A 44 1.17 -10.21 8.15
N ALA A 45 1.97 -11.07 7.50
CA ALA A 45 2.54 -12.26 8.13
C ALA A 45 3.42 -11.89 9.34
N GLN A 46 4.36 -10.96 9.15
CA GLN A 46 5.29 -10.58 10.20
C GLN A 46 4.61 -9.87 11.37
N VAL A 47 3.63 -9.00 11.09
CA VAL A 47 2.83 -8.36 12.13
C VAL A 47 2.01 -9.40 12.91
N HIS A 48 1.39 -10.35 12.22
CA HIS A 48 0.60 -11.40 12.87
C HIS A 48 1.46 -12.28 13.78
N GLU A 49 2.63 -12.71 13.30
CA GLU A 49 3.59 -13.48 14.09
C GLU A 49 4.08 -12.72 15.32
N ASN A 50 4.43 -11.44 15.16
CA ASN A 50 4.87 -10.57 16.25
C ASN A 50 3.77 -10.41 17.32
N LEU A 51 2.52 -10.20 16.89
CA LEU A 51 1.38 -10.08 17.80
C LEU A 51 1.13 -11.38 18.57
N LEU A 52 1.21 -12.54 17.92
CA LEU A 52 1.03 -13.83 18.59
C LEU A 52 2.19 -14.15 19.55
N ALA A 53 3.42 -13.74 19.22
CA ALA A 53 4.55 -13.90 20.11
C ALA A 53 4.41 -13.05 21.38
N GLN A 54 3.90 -11.82 21.26
CA GLN A 54 3.72 -10.91 22.39
C GLN A 54 2.42 -11.16 23.16
N TRP A 55 1.34 -11.52 22.47
CA TRP A 55 0.00 -11.76 23.02
C TRP A 55 -0.66 -12.98 22.34
N PRO A 56 -0.34 -14.21 22.81
CA PRO A 56 -0.86 -15.44 22.22
C PRO A 56 -2.39 -15.51 22.18
N ASP A 57 -3.06 -14.94 23.19
CA ASP A 57 -4.52 -14.99 23.34
C ASP A 57 -5.25 -13.76 22.76
N CYS A 58 -4.59 -12.94 21.94
CA CYS A 58 -5.20 -11.70 21.42
C CYS A 58 -6.40 -11.92 20.50
N GLY A 59 -6.61 -13.15 20.01
CA GLY A 59 -7.69 -13.49 19.07
C GLY A 59 -7.56 -12.84 17.70
N MET A 60 -6.42 -12.22 17.40
CA MET A 60 -6.17 -11.57 16.11
C MET A 60 -5.94 -12.62 15.03
N THR A 61 -6.74 -12.55 13.96
CA THR A 61 -6.54 -13.34 12.75
C THR A 61 -5.67 -12.59 11.76
N ARG A 62 -5.01 -13.33 10.87
CA ARG A 62 -4.22 -12.76 9.77
C ARG A 62 -5.08 -11.85 8.88
N GLU A 63 -6.33 -12.24 8.61
CA GLU A 63 -7.32 -11.47 7.88
C GLU A 63 -7.68 -10.17 8.62
N GLY A 64 -7.73 -10.19 9.95
CA GLY A 64 -7.95 -8.99 10.77
C GLY A 64 -6.81 -7.98 10.64
N VAL A 65 -5.56 -8.45 10.65
CA VAL A 65 -4.38 -7.62 10.37
C VAL A 65 -4.46 -7.03 8.97
N LYS A 66 -4.74 -7.88 7.97
CA LYS A 66 -4.88 -7.46 6.57
C LYS A 66 -5.97 -6.39 6.41
N LEU A 67 -7.13 -6.59 7.01
CA LEU A 67 -8.22 -5.62 6.98
C LEU A 67 -7.82 -4.29 7.61
N HIS A 68 -7.10 -4.30 8.74
CA HIS A 68 -6.65 -3.06 9.37
C HIS A 68 -5.67 -2.31 8.47
N ILE A 69 -4.64 -3.02 7.98
CA ILE A 69 -3.65 -2.44 7.08
C ILE A 69 -4.38 -1.87 5.87
N HIS A 70 -5.17 -2.70 5.17
CA HIS A 70 -5.85 -2.35 3.93
C HIS A 70 -6.87 -1.21 4.09
N SER A 71 -7.79 -1.32 5.05
CA SER A 71 -8.97 -0.46 5.09
C SER A 71 -8.82 0.71 6.06
N HIS A 72 -7.96 0.61 7.08
CA HIS A 72 -7.89 1.62 8.15
C HIS A 72 -6.60 2.44 8.12
N MET A 73 -5.50 1.91 7.58
CA MET A 73 -4.27 2.70 7.43
C MET A 73 -4.30 3.53 6.15
N VAL A 74 -4.75 4.78 6.30
CA VAL A 74 -4.84 5.79 5.23
C VAL A 74 -3.64 6.73 5.17
N CYS A 75 -2.51 6.37 5.78
CA CYS A 75 -1.34 7.24 5.76
C CYS A 75 -0.77 7.38 4.34
N PRO A 76 -0.20 8.54 3.97
CA PRO A 76 0.25 8.81 2.60
C PRO A 76 1.20 7.75 2.02
N ASN A 77 2.07 7.18 2.86
CA ASN A 77 3.01 6.14 2.45
C ASN A 77 2.31 4.83 2.09
N MET A 78 1.32 4.40 2.88
CA MET A 78 0.55 3.19 2.60
C MET A 78 -0.28 3.35 1.33
N VAL A 79 -0.94 4.49 1.15
CA VAL A 79 -1.70 4.80 -0.06
C VAL A 79 -0.77 4.78 -1.29
N ALA A 80 0.37 5.45 -1.20
CA ALA A 80 1.35 5.48 -2.29
C ALA A 80 1.91 4.09 -2.60
N ALA A 81 2.25 3.30 -1.57
CA ALA A 81 2.72 1.93 -1.74
C ALA A 81 1.70 1.06 -2.49
N ARG A 82 0.41 1.15 -2.12
CA ARG A 82 -0.65 0.43 -2.84
C ARG A 82 -0.80 0.90 -4.29
N SER A 83 -0.80 2.21 -4.51
CA SER A 83 -0.88 2.75 -5.87
C SER A 83 0.30 2.29 -6.72
N ILE A 84 1.53 2.27 -6.18
CA ILE A 84 2.71 1.77 -6.89
C ILE A 84 2.56 0.29 -7.23
N ARG A 85 2.13 -0.54 -6.29
CA ARG A 85 1.95 -1.98 -6.52
C ARG A 85 0.88 -2.25 -7.56
N GLU A 86 -0.25 -1.54 -7.48
CA GLU A 86 -1.33 -1.69 -8.46
C GLU A 86 -0.91 -1.22 -9.85
N MET A 87 -0.23 -0.08 -9.96
CA MET A 87 0.36 0.37 -11.23
C MET A 87 1.38 -0.64 -11.76
N SER A 88 2.18 -1.26 -10.89
CA SER A 88 3.17 -2.27 -11.28
C SER A 88 2.50 -3.54 -11.80
N ARG A 89 1.39 -3.97 -11.18
CA ARG A 89 0.56 -5.10 -11.63
C ARG A 89 0.00 -4.83 -13.02
N ILE A 90 -0.62 -3.67 -13.22
CA ILE A 90 -1.18 -3.26 -14.52
C ILE A 90 -0.07 -3.16 -15.57
N ALA A 91 1.10 -2.60 -15.21
CA ALA A 91 2.23 -2.52 -16.13
C ALA A 91 2.73 -3.91 -16.55
N ALA A 92 2.74 -4.89 -15.65
CA ALA A 92 3.08 -6.27 -15.97
C ALA A 92 2.06 -6.89 -16.95
N GLU A 93 0.76 -6.68 -16.74
CA GLU A 93 -0.29 -7.15 -17.66
C GLU A 93 -0.16 -6.53 -19.05
N VAL A 94 0.07 -5.22 -19.13
CA VAL A 94 0.28 -4.52 -20.41
C VAL A 94 1.54 -5.01 -21.11
N ARG A 95 2.61 -5.30 -20.36
CA ARG A 95 3.87 -5.81 -20.90
C ARG A 95 3.68 -7.11 -21.68
N GLU A 96 2.83 -8.02 -21.19
CA GLU A 96 2.51 -9.27 -21.89
C GLU A 96 1.81 -9.03 -23.23
N CYS A 97 1.14 -7.88 -23.40
CA CYS A 97 0.52 -7.47 -24.66
C CYS A 97 1.45 -6.68 -25.61
N VAL A 98 2.65 -6.32 -25.19
CA VAL A 98 3.58 -5.52 -26.01
C VAL A 98 4.14 -6.33 -27.17
N VAL A 99 4.37 -7.63 -26.96
CA VAL A 99 4.97 -8.51 -27.97
C VAL A 99 3.96 -9.59 -28.34
N SER A 100 3.65 -9.67 -29.63
CA SER A 100 2.83 -10.74 -30.19
C SER A 100 3.61 -11.47 -31.29
N VAL A 101 3.15 -12.67 -31.64
CA VAL A 101 3.66 -13.41 -32.81
C VAL A 101 2.63 -13.25 -33.91
N ASP A 102 3.06 -12.69 -35.03
CA ASP A 102 2.26 -12.58 -36.24
C ASP A 102 1.90 -13.99 -36.73
N GLN A 103 0.60 -14.28 -36.88
CA GLN A 103 0.12 -15.62 -37.22
C GLN A 103 0.44 -16.02 -38.66
N GLU A 104 0.62 -15.06 -39.57
CA GLU A 104 0.92 -15.33 -40.98
C GLU A 104 2.42 -15.53 -41.19
N THR A 105 3.24 -14.68 -40.56
CA THR A 105 4.70 -14.68 -40.80
C THR A 105 5.49 -15.44 -39.74
N GLY A 106 4.91 -15.68 -38.56
CA GLY A 106 5.60 -16.26 -37.40
C GLY A 106 6.64 -15.32 -36.76
N HIS A 107 6.74 -14.08 -37.23
CA HIS A 107 7.67 -13.11 -36.68
C HIS A 107 7.12 -12.46 -35.41
N ARG A 108 8.02 -12.11 -34.49
CA ARG A 108 7.64 -11.31 -33.31
C ARG A 108 7.41 -9.88 -33.74
N CYS A 109 6.22 -9.38 -33.45
CA CYS A 109 5.80 -8.02 -33.70
C CYS A 109 5.65 -7.29 -32.37
N VAL A 110 5.95 -6.00 -32.37
CA VAL A 110 5.73 -5.12 -31.22
C VAL A 110 4.46 -4.31 -31.48
N ASP A 111 3.49 -4.40 -30.59
CA ASP A 111 2.34 -3.50 -30.59
C ASP A 111 2.80 -2.13 -30.05
N GLU A 112 2.93 -1.16 -30.97
CA GLU A 112 3.39 0.19 -30.65
C GLU A 112 2.48 0.89 -29.62
N LYS A 113 1.17 0.62 -29.65
CA LYS A 113 0.21 1.24 -28.72
C LYS A 113 0.40 0.68 -27.32
N MET A 114 0.53 -0.64 -27.19
CA MET A 114 0.81 -1.29 -25.90
C MET A 114 2.18 -0.90 -25.36
N ALA A 115 3.20 -0.78 -26.22
CA ALA A 115 4.52 -0.31 -25.82
C ALA A 115 4.46 1.12 -25.25
N LYS A 116 3.74 2.04 -25.92
CA LYS A 116 3.54 3.42 -25.42
C LYS A 116 2.80 3.44 -24.08
N LEU A 117 1.77 2.61 -23.94
CA LEU A 117 1.00 2.50 -22.70
C LEU A 117 1.88 1.99 -21.54
N TYR A 118 2.66 0.93 -21.77
CA TYR A 118 3.61 0.40 -20.80
C TYR A 118 4.63 1.46 -20.36
N LEU A 119 5.24 2.17 -21.31
CA LEU A 119 6.20 3.24 -21.01
C LEU A 119 5.58 4.38 -20.20
N SER A 120 4.31 4.72 -20.47
CA SER A 120 3.55 5.71 -19.69
C SER A 120 3.36 5.27 -18.23
N PHE A 121 3.00 4.00 -17.99
CA PHE A 121 2.90 3.46 -16.63
C PHE A 121 4.24 3.49 -15.90
N MET A 122 5.33 3.07 -16.56
CA MET A 122 6.67 3.11 -15.99
C MET A 122 7.12 4.54 -15.67
N GLY A 123 6.78 5.51 -16.52
CA GLY A 123 7.01 6.94 -16.27
C GLY A 123 6.25 7.43 -15.03
N SER A 124 5.00 7.01 -14.87
CA SER A 124 4.16 7.38 -13.71
C SER A 124 4.68 6.78 -12.41
N ILE A 125 5.04 5.48 -12.40
CA ILE A 125 5.65 4.81 -11.25
C ILE A 125 6.95 5.52 -10.84
N ASN A 126 7.82 5.81 -11.80
CA ASN A 126 9.06 6.55 -11.54
C ASN A 126 8.80 7.97 -11.03
N GLY A 127 7.75 8.63 -11.51
CA GLY A 127 7.35 9.95 -11.03
C GLY A 127 6.95 9.94 -9.56
N VAL A 128 6.18 8.93 -9.14
CA VAL A 128 5.78 8.75 -7.74
C VAL A 128 7.00 8.45 -6.85
N LEU A 129 7.89 7.56 -7.28
CA LEU A 129 9.11 7.21 -6.53
C LEU A 129 10.11 8.37 -6.42
N LYS A 130 10.29 9.16 -7.49
CA LYS A 130 11.17 10.34 -7.47
C LYS A 130 10.57 11.53 -6.71
N GLY A 131 9.27 11.50 -6.41
CA GLY A 131 8.53 12.56 -5.73
C GLY A 131 8.84 12.73 -4.23
N ASP A 132 9.71 11.89 -3.66
CA ASP A 132 10.06 11.84 -2.22
C ASP A 132 10.77 13.10 -1.66
N GLY A 133 10.96 14.16 -2.44
CA GLY A 133 11.49 15.45 -1.95
C GLY A 133 10.49 16.62 -1.91
N LYS A 134 9.27 16.47 -2.44
CA LYS A 134 8.30 17.59 -2.59
C LYS A 134 6.87 17.25 -2.20
N ARG A 135 6.64 16.16 -1.45
CA ARG A 135 5.37 16.00 -0.74
C ARG A 135 5.36 17.02 0.39
N GLY A 136 4.90 18.22 0.07
CA GLY A 136 4.71 19.30 1.04
C GLY A 136 3.98 18.71 2.23
N VAL A 137 4.64 18.74 3.39
CA VAL A 137 3.97 18.64 4.67
C VAL A 137 2.78 19.58 4.55
N MET A 138 1.56 19.02 4.51
CA MET A 138 0.38 19.85 4.65
C MET A 138 0.54 20.55 5.99
N ASP A 139 0.97 21.80 5.92
CA ASP A 139 1.14 22.71 7.04
C ASP A 139 -0.22 22.75 7.74
N THR A 140 -0.35 21.98 8.82
CA THR A 140 -1.53 21.94 9.65
C THR A 140 -1.59 23.28 10.35
N GLY A 141 -2.20 24.23 9.64
CA GLY A 141 -2.20 25.64 9.97
C GLY A 141 -2.45 25.87 11.45
N LYS A 142 -1.37 26.19 12.17
CA LYS A 142 -1.46 26.85 13.47
C LYS A 142 -2.11 28.20 13.21
N LYS A 143 -3.44 28.25 13.34
CA LYS A 143 -4.20 29.48 13.57
C LYS A 143 -3.60 30.12 14.83
N LYS A 144 -2.71 31.09 14.64
CA LYS A 144 -2.39 32.07 15.68
C LYS A 144 -3.65 32.89 15.89
N THR A 145 -4.39 32.58 16.95
CA THR A 145 -5.34 33.52 17.55
C THR A 145 -4.53 34.62 18.21
N GLY A 146 -4.54 35.79 17.58
CA GLY A 146 -4.28 37.07 18.25
C GLY A 146 -5.56 37.62 18.83
#